data_AF-A0A2Z7ASW8-F1
#
_entry.id   AF-A0A2Z7ASW8-F1
#
_cell.length_a   1.000
_cell.length_b   1.000
_cell.length_c   1.000
_cell.angle_alpha   90.00
_cell.angle_beta   90.00
_cell.angle_gamma   90.00
#
_symmetry.space_group_name_H-M   'P 1'
#
loop_
_entity.id
_entity.type
_entity.pdbx_description
1 polymer ?
#
loop_
_entity_poly.entity_id
_entity_poly.type
_entity_poly.pdbx_seq_one_letter_code
_entity_poly.pdbx_strand_id
1 'polypeptide(L)'
;MEELFDAVEYSPERRLKLAILQLREHAQHWWKGTSRVMCETGALISWESFCAAFRQEYTPKYFYNNREREFKNLKQGSLRVSEYDRQFSSLLSYVPHIANQERTDRNKFLRGLRPELFLMVLASSPATYDEAVDRAVHIEETLMEAQNLVQPIARRSFKPMPETMPSFQSPQVPQQSNHQRFKPRGK
;
A
#
# COMPACT_ATOMS: atom_id res chain seq x y z
N MET A 1 -6.29 17.71 -20.81
CA MET A 1 -7.09 18.65 -21.64
C MET A 1 -8.21 19.26 -20.81
N GLU A 2 -8.93 18.48 -20.00
CA GLU A 2 -9.95 19.01 -19.08
C GLU A 2 -9.39 20.02 -18.07
N GLU A 3 -8.27 19.70 -17.39
CA GLU A 3 -7.62 20.64 -16.45
C GLU A 3 -7.28 22.01 -17.08
N LEU A 4 -6.83 22.02 -18.34
CA LEU A 4 -6.56 23.26 -19.08
C LEU A 4 -7.86 24.03 -19.35
N PHE A 5 -8.92 23.32 -19.74
CA PHE A 5 -10.21 23.92 -20.03
C PHE A 5 -10.90 24.46 -18.79
N ASP A 6 -10.68 23.82 -17.64
CA ASP A 6 -11.17 24.26 -16.33
C ASP A 6 -10.39 25.48 -15.84
N ALA A 7 -9.06 25.47 -15.93
CA ALA A 7 -8.22 26.58 -15.50
C ALA A 7 -8.49 27.90 -16.28
N VAL A 8 -8.95 27.79 -17.53
CA VAL A 8 -9.25 28.93 -18.41
C VAL A 8 -10.76 29.17 -18.53
N GLU A 9 -11.58 28.42 -17.78
CA GLU A 9 -13.05 28.55 -17.75
C GLU A 9 -13.71 28.51 -19.14
N TYR A 10 -13.26 27.62 -20.03
CA TYR A 10 -13.87 27.51 -21.35
C TYR A 10 -15.30 26.97 -21.27
N SER A 11 -16.21 27.60 -22.01
CA SER A 11 -17.57 27.09 -22.19
C SER A 11 -17.57 25.70 -22.86
N PRO A 12 -18.54 24.82 -22.56
CA PRO A 12 -18.61 23.47 -23.14
C PRO A 12 -18.53 23.45 -24.68
N GLU A 13 -19.12 24.44 -25.34
CA GLU A 13 -19.09 24.56 -26.80
C GLU A 13 -17.69 24.88 -27.33
N ARG A 14 -16.92 25.71 -26.60
CA ARG A 14 -15.52 26.01 -26.96
C ARG A 14 -14.64 24.79 -26.73
N ARG A 15 -14.82 24.08 -25.62
CA ARG A 15 -14.10 22.82 -25.32
C ARG A 15 -14.27 21.81 -26.46
N LEU A 16 -15.52 21.61 -26.89
CA LEU A 16 -15.86 20.69 -27.97
C LEU A 16 -15.17 21.05 -29.29
N LYS A 17 -15.27 22.33 -29.71
CA LYS A 17 -14.62 22.79 -30.94
C LYS A 17 -13.10 22.56 -30.90
N LEU A 18 -12.47 22.91 -29.79
CA LEU A 18 -11.02 22.75 -29.62
C LEU A 18 -10.59 21.28 -29.60
N ALA A 19 -11.32 20.40 -28.91
CA ALA A 19 -10.99 18.98 -28.90
C ALA A 19 -11.14 18.33 -30.30
N ILE A 20 -12.20 18.67 -31.03
CA ILE A 20 -12.41 18.20 -32.41
C ILE A 20 -11.24 18.64 -33.30
N LEU A 21 -10.74 19.87 -33.13
CA LEU A 21 -9.58 20.39 -33.86
C LEU A 21 -8.27 19.66 -33.54
N GLN A 22 -8.16 19.02 -32.38
CA GLN A 22 -6.99 18.24 -31.98
C GLN A 22 -7.03 16.79 -32.49
N LEU A 23 -8.18 16.31 -32.99
CA LEU A 23 -8.26 14.97 -33.56
C LEU A 23 -7.40 14.86 -34.82
N ARG A 24 -6.73 13.73 -34.98
CA ARG A 24 -5.87 13.41 -36.12
C ARG A 24 -6.25 12.05 -36.69
N GLU A 25 -6.04 11.91 -37.99
CA GLU A 25 -6.13 10.63 -38.72
C GLU A 25 -7.42 9.85 -38.40
N HIS A 26 -7.27 8.65 -37.82
CA HIS A 26 -8.37 7.76 -37.46
C HIS A 26 -9.40 8.42 -36.54
N ALA A 27 -8.97 9.23 -35.56
CA ALA A 27 -9.89 9.87 -34.63
C ALA A 27 -10.73 10.97 -35.28
N GLN A 28 -10.15 11.67 -36.25
CA GLN A 28 -10.90 12.64 -37.03
C GLN A 28 -11.95 11.97 -37.93
N HIS A 29 -11.59 10.86 -38.59
CA HIS A 29 -12.52 10.09 -39.43
C HIS A 29 -13.66 9.47 -38.61
N TRP A 30 -13.34 8.87 -37.47
CA TRP A 30 -14.32 8.33 -36.54
C TRP A 30 -15.31 9.40 -36.09
N TRP A 31 -14.82 10.57 -35.64
CA TRP A 31 -15.72 11.61 -35.14
C TRP A 31 -16.65 12.15 -36.23
N LYS A 32 -16.18 12.28 -37.49
CA LYS A 32 -17.05 12.66 -38.62
C LYS A 32 -18.18 11.65 -38.85
N GLY A 33 -17.90 10.35 -38.73
CA GLY A 33 -18.91 9.30 -38.83
C GLY A 33 -19.90 9.34 -37.66
N THR A 34 -19.39 9.36 -36.43
CA THR A 34 -20.21 9.36 -35.21
C THR A 34 -21.10 10.61 -35.10
N SER A 35 -20.56 11.80 -35.36
CA SER A 35 -21.35 13.04 -35.34
C SER A 35 -22.47 13.04 -36.38
N ARG A 36 -22.24 12.47 -37.57
CA ARG A 36 -23.28 12.30 -38.58
C ARG A 36 -24.41 11.39 -38.07
N VAL A 37 -24.08 10.25 -37.50
CA VAL A 37 -25.07 9.32 -36.91
C VAL A 37 -25.83 9.99 -35.76
N MET A 38 -25.16 10.76 -34.91
CA MET A 38 -25.81 11.53 -33.84
C MET A 38 -26.82 12.54 -34.39
N CYS A 39 -26.47 13.29 -35.45
CA CYS A 39 -27.42 14.17 -36.12
C CYS A 39 -28.62 13.42 -36.72
N GLU A 40 -28.39 12.29 -37.39
CA GLU A 40 -29.44 11.48 -38.03
C GLU A 40 -30.40 10.85 -37.00
N THR A 41 -29.90 10.52 -35.80
CA THR A 41 -30.69 9.97 -34.69
C THR A 41 -31.32 11.04 -33.78
N GLY A 42 -31.05 12.31 -34.03
CA GLY A 42 -31.53 13.42 -33.20
C GLY A 42 -30.80 13.57 -31.85
N ALA A 43 -29.66 12.89 -31.66
CA ALA A 43 -28.84 13.04 -30.47
C ALA A 43 -28.15 14.41 -30.46
N LEU A 44 -28.19 15.08 -29.31
CA LEU A 44 -27.57 16.39 -29.13
C LEU A 44 -26.04 16.26 -29.04
N ILE A 45 -25.33 16.96 -29.92
CA ILE A 45 -23.86 17.03 -29.91
C ILE A 45 -23.43 18.08 -28.88
N SER A 46 -23.08 17.63 -27.68
CA SER A 46 -22.43 18.41 -26.62
C SER A 46 -21.03 17.89 -26.28
N TRP A 47 -20.31 18.65 -25.45
CA TRP A 47 -19.04 18.21 -24.86
C TRP A 47 -19.17 16.84 -24.17
N GLU A 48 -20.23 16.65 -23.38
CA GLU A 48 -20.49 15.42 -22.64
C GLU A 48 -20.72 14.24 -23.59
N SER A 49 -21.50 14.43 -24.65
CA SER A 49 -21.77 13.39 -25.66
C SER A 49 -20.50 12.99 -26.42
N PHE A 50 -19.63 13.97 -26.74
CA PHE A 50 -18.33 13.74 -27.34
C PHE A 50 -17.43 12.94 -26.40
N CYS A 51 -17.29 13.36 -25.13
CA CYS A 51 -16.48 12.64 -24.15
C CYS A 51 -17.00 11.23 -23.88
N ALA A 52 -18.32 11.02 -23.89
CA ALA A 52 -18.92 9.70 -23.76
C ALA A 52 -18.58 8.80 -24.96
N ALA A 53 -18.82 9.29 -26.19
CA ALA A 53 -18.52 8.54 -27.40
C ALA A 53 -17.02 8.28 -27.56
N PHE A 54 -16.17 9.26 -27.26
CA PHE A 54 -14.73 9.15 -27.36
C PHE A 54 -14.18 8.11 -26.38
N ARG A 55 -14.67 8.11 -25.13
CA ARG A 55 -14.35 7.05 -24.16
C ARG A 55 -14.84 5.68 -24.62
N GLN A 56 -16.03 5.59 -25.21
CA GLN A 56 -16.56 4.33 -25.71
C GLN A 56 -15.74 3.74 -26.87
N GLU A 57 -15.25 4.60 -27.78
CA GLU A 57 -14.44 4.18 -28.93
C GLU A 57 -13.00 3.82 -28.52
N TYR A 58 -12.36 4.69 -27.73
CA TYR A 58 -10.92 4.62 -27.48
C TYR A 58 -10.55 3.98 -26.15
N THR A 59 -11.52 3.74 -25.26
CA THR A 59 -11.30 3.01 -24.01
C THR A 59 -12.05 1.68 -24.08
N PRO A 60 -11.35 0.57 -24.42
CA PRO A 60 -11.98 -0.74 -24.49
C PRO A 60 -12.70 -1.10 -23.19
N LYS A 61 -13.87 -1.75 -23.27
CA LYS A 61 -14.56 -2.30 -22.07
C LYS A 61 -13.63 -3.16 -21.21
N TYR A 62 -12.70 -3.88 -21.85
CA TYR A 62 -11.65 -4.65 -21.18
C TYR A 62 -10.78 -3.80 -20.24
N PHE A 63 -10.47 -2.55 -20.60
CA PHE A 63 -9.68 -1.65 -19.77
C PHE A 63 -10.40 -1.34 -18.45
N TYR A 64 -11.67 -0.96 -18.50
CA TYR A 64 -12.45 -0.70 -17.29
C TYR A 64 -12.61 -1.95 -16.43
N ASN A 65 -12.94 -3.09 -17.03
CA ASN A 65 -13.04 -4.36 -16.31
C ASN A 65 -11.71 -4.76 -15.66
N ASN A 66 -10.59 -4.48 -16.33
CA ASN A 66 -9.27 -4.72 -15.77
C ASN A 66 -8.98 -3.78 -14.59
N ARG A 67 -9.28 -2.48 -14.70
CA ARG A 67 -9.14 -1.52 -13.59
C ARG A 67 -10.02 -1.88 -12.40
N GLU A 68 -11.25 -2.32 -12.64
CA GLU A 68 -12.14 -2.80 -11.59
C GLU A 68 -11.59 -4.05 -10.90
N ARG A 69 -11.05 -5.00 -11.66
CA ARG A 69 -10.40 -6.19 -11.11
C ARG A 69 -9.15 -5.83 -10.31
N GLU A 70 -8.32 -4.92 -10.81
CA GLU A 70 -7.16 -4.37 -10.09
C GLU A 70 -7.60 -3.74 -8.77
N PHE A 71 -8.63 -2.89 -8.78
CA PHE A 71 -9.16 -2.27 -7.57
C PHE A 71 -9.69 -3.30 -6.55
N LYS A 72 -10.46 -4.29 -7.01
CA LYS A 72 -10.98 -5.38 -6.17
C LYS A 72 -9.86 -6.18 -5.50
N ASN A 73 -8.80 -6.45 -6.25
CA ASN A 73 -7.65 -7.23 -5.78
C ASN A 73 -6.55 -6.39 -5.14
N LEU A 74 -6.68 -5.06 -5.12
CA LEU A 74 -5.67 -4.17 -4.56
C LEU A 74 -5.44 -4.47 -3.07
N LYS A 75 -4.17 -4.68 -2.73
CA LYS A 75 -3.63 -4.89 -1.39
C LYS A 75 -2.33 -4.09 -1.27
N GLN A 76 -1.99 -3.66 -0.07
CA GLN A 76 -0.74 -2.97 0.22
C GLN A 76 0.47 -3.87 -0.11
N GLY A 77 0.44 -5.14 0.30
CA GLY A 77 1.56 -6.05 0.06
C GLY A 77 2.86 -5.52 0.68
N SER A 78 3.90 -5.36 -0.15
CA SER A 78 5.20 -4.80 0.23
C SER A 78 5.32 -3.29 0.00
N LEU A 79 4.27 -2.63 -0.49
CA LEU A 79 4.27 -1.19 -0.75
C LEU A 79 4.25 -0.41 0.56
N ARG A 80 4.84 0.80 0.55
CA ARG A 80 4.56 1.79 1.59
C ARG A 80 3.09 2.19 1.54
N VAL A 81 2.54 2.61 2.67
CA VAL A 81 1.14 3.06 2.77
C VAL A 81 0.86 4.19 1.78
N SER A 82 1.79 5.13 1.61
CA SER A 82 1.66 6.25 0.65
C SER A 82 1.60 5.78 -0.81
N GLU A 83 2.36 4.75 -1.18
CA GLU A 83 2.33 4.18 -2.53
C GLU A 83 1.03 3.41 -2.78
N TYR A 84 0.57 2.68 -1.74
CA TYR A 84 -0.70 1.97 -1.77
C TYR A 84 -1.89 2.94 -1.89
N ASP A 85 -1.92 4.02 -1.11
CA ASP A 85 -2.92 5.09 -1.20
C ASP A 85 -2.94 5.72 -2.61
N ARG A 86 -1.77 6.06 -3.17
CA ARG A 86 -1.70 6.60 -4.53
C ARG A 86 -2.30 5.66 -5.57
N GLN A 87 -2.05 4.35 -5.46
CA GLN A 87 -2.67 3.36 -6.35
C GLN A 87 -4.17 3.22 -6.09
N PHE A 88 -4.59 3.27 -4.83
CA PHE A 88 -5.99 3.22 -4.43
C PHE A 88 -6.77 4.37 -5.05
N SER A 89 -6.33 5.61 -4.83
CA SER A 89 -6.93 6.85 -5.35
C SER A 89 -6.93 6.88 -6.89
N SER A 90 -5.84 6.44 -7.53
CA SER A 90 -5.78 6.34 -8.99
C SER A 90 -6.80 5.35 -9.54
N LEU A 91 -6.91 4.16 -8.94
CA LEU A 91 -7.89 3.16 -9.38
C LEU A 91 -9.32 3.61 -9.12
N LEU A 92 -9.57 4.28 -8.00
CA LEU A 92 -10.88 4.83 -7.64
C LEU A 92 -11.44 5.77 -8.73
N SER A 93 -10.56 6.56 -9.37
CA SER A 93 -10.92 7.46 -10.48
C SER A 93 -11.49 6.72 -11.72
N TYR A 94 -11.14 5.45 -11.90
CA TYR A 94 -11.64 4.62 -13.00
C TYR A 94 -12.91 3.83 -12.66
N VAL A 95 -13.26 3.72 -11.38
CA VAL A 95 -14.46 2.99 -10.90
C VAL A 95 -15.36 3.85 -10.00
N PRO A 96 -15.84 5.02 -10.49
CA PRO A 96 -16.65 5.93 -9.69
C PRO A 96 -17.96 5.31 -9.19
N HIS A 97 -18.49 4.31 -9.89
CA HIS A 97 -19.69 3.58 -9.48
C HIS A 97 -19.48 2.71 -8.21
N ILE A 98 -18.23 2.41 -7.85
CA ILE A 98 -17.87 1.70 -6.61
C ILE A 98 -17.58 2.69 -5.48
N ALA A 99 -17.09 3.88 -5.84
CA ALA A 99 -16.54 4.94 -4.97
C ALA A 99 -17.57 5.91 -4.35
N ASN A 100 -18.85 5.55 -4.32
CA ASN A 100 -19.92 6.50 -3.94
C ASN A 100 -20.23 6.53 -2.44
N GLN A 101 -19.38 5.95 -1.59
CA GLN A 101 -19.63 5.92 -0.15
C GLN A 101 -18.33 5.90 0.64
N GLU A 102 -18.07 6.99 1.35
CA GLU A 102 -16.94 7.21 2.28
C GLU A 102 -16.64 5.97 3.14
N ARG A 103 -17.70 5.36 3.70
CA ARG A 103 -17.61 4.16 4.52
C ARG A 103 -17.10 2.94 3.74
N THR A 104 -17.51 2.79 2.48
CA THR A 104 -17.10 1.69 1.61
C THR A 104 -15.63 1.84 1.25
N ASP A 105 -15.19 3.03 0.87
CA ASP A 105 -13.81 3.31 0.49
C ASP A 105 -12.86 3.12 1.67
N ARG A 106 -13.21 3.67 2.84
CA ARG A 106 -12.48 3.41 4.09
C ARG A 106 -12.37 1.92 4.39
N ASN A 107 -13.48 1.18 4.38
CA ASN A 107 -13.46 -0.25 4.71
C ASN A 107 -12.65 -1.06 3.69
N LYS A 108 -12.71 -0.68 2.41
CA LYS A 108 -11.94 -1.31 1.34
C LYS A 108 -10.45 -1.03 1.48
N PHE A 109 -10.07 0.21 1.81
CA PHE A 109 -8.70 0.60 2.10
C PHE A 109 -8.14 -0.20 3.28
N LEU A 110 -8.85 -0.21 4.42
CA LEU A 110 -8.46 -0.95 5.63
C LEU A 110 -8.25 -2.44 5.33
N ARG A 111 -9.18 -3.08 4.62
CA ARG A 111 -9.06 -4.50 4.23
C ARG A 111 -7.88 -4.80 3.31
N GLY A 112 -7.33 -3.79 2.64
CA GLY A 112 -6.16 -3.92 1.79
C GLY A 112 -4.83 -3.70 2.50
N LEU A 113 -4.83 -3.11 3.70
CA LEU A 113 -3.61 -2.93 4.51
C LEU A 113 -3.00 -4.28 4.90
N ARG A 114 -1.68 -4.27 5.14
CA ARG A 114 -1.00 -5.43 5.71
C ARG A 114 -1.52 -5.73 7.13
N PRO A 115 -1.56 -7.00 7.56
CA PRO A 115 -2.24 -7.40 8.81
C PRO A 115 -1.79 -6.61 10.05
N GLU A 116 -0.50 -6.32 10.15
CA GLU A 116 0.10 -5.54 11.24
C GLU A 116 -0.50 -4.13 11.33
N LEU A 117 -0.53 -3.40 10.20
CA LEU A 117 -1.09 -2.06 10.15
C LEU A 117 -2.60 -2.07 10.26
N PHE A 118 -3.28 -3.05 9.64
CA PHE A 118 -4.73 -3.17 9.67
C PHE A 118 -5.28 -3.14 11.10
N LEU A 119 -4.70 -3.94 12.01
CA LEU A 119 -5.19 -4.01 13.40
C LEU A 119 -4.97 -2.70 14.15
N MET A 120 -3.79 -2.07 14.00
CA MET A 120 -3.46 -0.82 14.69
C MET A 120 -4.32 0.35 14.19
N VAL A 121 -4.48 0.46 12.87
CA VAL A 121 -5.34 1.49 12.25
C VAL A 121 -6.80 1.24 12.61
N LEU A 122 -7.28 -0.01 12.60
CA LEU A 122 -8.65 -0.32 13.00
C LEU A 122 -8.92 0.04 14.47
N ALA A 123 -7.98 -0.26 15.37
CA ALA A 123 -8.12 0.08 16.80
C ALA A 123 -8.26 1.59 17.03
N SER A 124 -7.61 2.40 16.19
CA SER A 124 -7.73 3.85 16.24
C SER A 124 -9.11 4.38 15.78
N SER A 125 -9.95 3.52 15.19
CA SER A 125 -11.34 3.79 14.79
C SER A 125 -11.49 5.01 13.85
N PRO A 126 -10.85 5.02 12.66
CA PRO A 126 -10.99 6.12 11.71
C PRO A 126 -12.43 6.26 11.20
N ALA A 127 -12.93 7.49 11.17
CA ALA A 127 -14.28 7.79 10.69
C ALA A 127 -14.34 7.77 9.15
N THR A 128 -13.33 8.36 8.50
CA THR A 128 -13.24 8.61 7.06
C THR A 128 -12.12 7.81 6.38
N TYR A 129 -12.09 7.83 5.04
CA TYR A 129 -10.98 7.29 4.27
C TYR A 129 -9.69 8.04 4.58
N ASP A 130 -9.73 9.37 4.57
CA ASP A 130 -8.56 10.22 4.83
C ASP A 130 -7.96 9.95 6.22
N GLU A 131 -8.82 9.85 7.26
CA GLU A 131 -8.34 9.49 8.60
C GLU A 131 -7.69 8.11 8.64
N ALA A 132 -8.16 7.15 7.83
CA ALA A 132 -7.54 5.83 7.77
C ALA A 132 -6.18 5.88 7.09
N VAL A 133 -6.01 6.70 6.04
CA VAL A 133 -4.73 6.92 5.36
C VAL A 133 -3.74 7.59 6.30
N ASP A 134 -4.10 8.72 6.90
CA ASP A 134 -3.23 9.49 7.78
C ASP A 134 -2.71 8.65 8.94
N ARG A 135 -3.61 7.91 9.59
CA ARG A 135 -3.24 7.03 10.70
C ARG A 135 -2.36 5.87 10.25
N ALA A 136 -2.63 5.29 9.08
CA ALA A 136 -1.81 4.22 8.53
C ALA A 136 -0.39 4.68 8.21
N VAL A 137 -0.24 5.88 7.63
CA VAL A 137 1.06 6.49 7.36
C VAL A 137 1.83 6.74 8.66
N HIS A 138 1.20 7.40 9.63
CA HIS A 138 1.84 7.72 10.91
C HIS A 138 2.30 6.46 11.68
N ILE A 139 1.46 5.42 11.70
CA ILE A 139 1.81 4.14 12.35
C ILE A 139 2.96 3.46 11.61
N GLU A 140 2.94 3.45 10.27
CA GLU A 140 4.03 2.86 9.48
C GLU A 140 5.37 3.55 9.73
N GLU A 141 5.39 4.88 9.78
CA GLU A 141 6.59 5.67 10.09
C GLU A 141 7.10 5.36 11.50
N THR A 142 6.22 5.36 12.50
CA THR A 142 6.57 5.04 13.89
C THR A 142 7.18 3.64 14.03
N LEU A 143 6.66 2.65 13.29
CA LEU A 143 7.20 1.29 13.29
C LEU A 143 8.59 1.23 12.64
N MET A 144 8.82 1.98 11.55
CA MET A 144 10.14 2.06 10.92
C MET A 144 11.16 2.72 11.85
N GLU A 145 10.78 3.79 12.56
CA GLU A 145 11.63 4.44 13.56
C GLU A 145 11.99 3.50 14.72
N ALA A 146 11.01 2.79 15.27
CA ALA A 146 11.25 1.81 16.33
C ALA A 146 12.21 0.70 15.89
N GLN A 147 12.09 0.20 14.66
CA GLN A 147 13.02 -0.80 14.11
C GLN A 147 14.45 -0.25 13.98
N ASN A 148 14.61 1.02 13.59
CA ASN A 148 15.91 1.68 13.51
C ASN A 148 16.57 1.85 14.88
N LEU A 149 15.79 2.01 15.95
CA LEU A 149 16.30 2.09 17.33
C LEU A 149 16.73 0.73 17.89
N VAL A 150 16.21 -0.39 17.36
CA VAL A 150 16.55 -1.75 17.82
C VAL A 150 17.78 -2.33 17.09
N GLN A 151 18.03 -1.91 15.84
CA GLN A 151 19.19 -2.33 15.03
C GLN A 151 20.61 -2.02 15.59
N PRO A 152 20.86 -1.02 16.47
CA PRO A 152 22.21 -0.78 17.01
C PRO A 152 22.67 -1.84 18.02
N ILE A 153 21.76 -2.63 18.60
CA ILE A 153 22.09 -3.55 19.70
C ILE A 153 22.62 -4.90 19.19
N ALA A 154 22.19 -5.34 18.00
CA ALA A 154 22.62 -6.61 17.41
C ALA A 154 24.08 -6.62 16.87
N ARG A 155 24.72 -5.44 16.75
CA ARG A 155 26.14 -5.33 16.33
C ARG A 155 27.14 -5.31 17.49
N ARG A 156 26.72 -5.28 18.76
CA ARG A 156 27.63 -5.58 19.88
C ARG A 156 27.84 -7.09 19.93
N SER A 157 28.76 -7.53 19.08
CA SER A 157 29.45 -8.82 19.15
C SER A 157 29.62 -9.24 20.60
N PHE A 158 28.93 -10.33 21.00
CA PHE A 158 29.33 -11.10 22.16
C PHE A 158 30.75 -11.59 21.87
N LYS A 159 31.76 -10.89 22.38
CA LYS A 159 33.10 -11.47 22.51
C LYS A 159 32.99 -12.52 23.61
N PRO A 160 33.30 -13.80 23.35
CA PRO A 160 33.54 -14.75 24.44
C PRO A 160 34.67 -14.18 25.29
N MET A 161 34.43 -14.02 26.58
CA MET A 161 35.46 -13.66 27.55
C MET A 161 36.55 -14.75 27.49
N PRO A 162 37.85 -14.40 27.40
CA PRO A 162 38.88 -15.42 27.48
C PRO A 162 38.83 -16.04 28.87
N GLU A 163 38.59 -17.35 28.92
CA GLU A 163 38.76 -18.16 30.12
C GLU A 163 40.24 -18.11 30.51
N THR A 164 40.59 -17.21 31.41
CA THR A 164 41.80 -17.32 32.20
C THR A 164 41.37 -17.35 33.65
N MET A 165 40.98 -18.55 34.10
CA MET A 165 40.84 -18.85 35.52
C MET A 165 42.25 -18.82 36.13
N PRO A 166 42.53 -17.97 37.13
CA PRO A 166 43.74 -18.12 37.92
C PRO A 166 43.62 -19.41 38.74
N SER A 167 44.60 -20.31 38.55
CA SER A 167 44.70 -21.56 39.30
C SER A 167 44.83 -21.27 40.80
N PHE A 168 43.78 -21.53 41.56
CA PHE A 168 43.84 -21.56 43.02
C PHE A 168 44.59 -22.82 43.45
N GLN A 169 45.86 -22.68 43.83
CA GLN A 169 46.55 -23.71 44.59
C GLN A 169 45.96 -23.78 46.00
N SER A 170 45.37 -24.93 46.34
CA SER A 170 44.93 -25.22 47.70
C SER A 170 46.13 -25.42 48.64
N PRO A 171 46.11 -24.88 49.88
CA PRO A 171 47.14 -25.19 50.87
C PRO A 171 47.06 -26.66 51.29
N GLN A 172 48.20 -27.36 51.32
CA GLN A 172 48.29 -28.72 51.85
C GLN A 172 48.05 -28.74 53.37
N VAL A 173 47.16 -29.61 53.82
CA VAL A 173 46.94 -29.93 55.24
C VAL A 173 47.87 -31.09 55.63
N PRO A 174 48.61 -31.02 56.75
CA PRO A 174 49.45 -32.13 57.19
C PRO A 174 48.60 -33.33 57.62
N GLN A 175 48.95 -34.52 57.09
CA GLN A 175 48.35 -35.80 57.48
C GLN A 175 48.67 -36.12 58.95
N GLN A 176 47.64 -36.33 59.77
CA GLN A 176 47.74 -37.18 60.96
C GLN A 176 47.01 -38.50 60.72
N SER A 177 47.85 -39.53 60.55
CA SER A 177 47.52 -40.95 60.66
C SER A 177 46.83 -41.26 61.98
N ASN A 178 45.68 -41.92 61.95
CA ASN A 178 45.33 -42.99 62.88
C ASN A 178 43.99 -43.64 62.51
N HIS A 179 44.03 -44.83 61.89
CA HIS A 179 43.00 -45.84 62.15
C HIS A 179 43.64 -47.24 62.11
N GLN A 180 43.77 -47.82 63.30
CA GLN A 180 44.08 -49.23 63.51
C GLN A 180 42.97 -50.09 62.91
N ARG A 181 43.36 -50.99 62.00
CA ARG A 181 42.48 -51.97 61.35
C ARG A 181 42.49 -53.26 62.16
N PHE A 182 41.35 -53.58 62.78
CA PHE A 182 41.07 -54.90 63.35
C PHE A 182 41.12 -55.97 62.25
N LYS A 183 41.79 -57.10 62.52
CA LYS A 183 41.84 -58.29 61.65
C LYS A 183 40.83 -59.35 62.15
N PRO A 184 40.17 -60.10 61.25
CA PRO A 184 39.36 -61.26 61.63
C PRO A 184 40.24 -62.49 61.82
N ARG A 185 39.85 -63.36 62.76
CA ARG A 185 40.51 -64.64 63.04
C ARG A 185 39.64 -65.76 62.46
N GLY A 186 40.21 -66.57 61.57
CA GLY A 186 39.63 -67.85 61.14
C GLY A 186 40.36 -69.00 61.81
N LYS A 187 39.61 -69.86 62.49
CA LYS A 187 39.61 -71.33 62.45
C LYS A 187 38.57 -71.84 63.46
#